data_AF-A0A9E1UPN8-F1
#
_entry.id   AF-A0A9E1UPN8-F1
#
_cell.length_a   1.000
_cell.length_b   1.000
_cell.length_c   1.000
_cell.angle_alpha   90.00
_cell.angle_beta   90.00
_cell.angle_gamma   90.00
#
_symmetry.space_group_name_H-M   'P 1'
#
loop_
_entity.id
_entity.type
_entity.pdbx_description
1 polymer ?
#
loop_
_entity_poly.entity_id
_entity_poly.type
_entity_poly.pdbx_seq_one_letter_code
_entity_poly.pdbx_strand_id
1 'polypeptide(L)'
;MTKSIGTRAKASGGGAPAAIGAARNGAKTLLIEYLHGLGGVGTMGAISKYYHGYRGGFTKEVPEGSSWAIESRMEWWRKEVRKPGGEIWFGTLGCGSVCEGDRVRGVVVAGPFGRGVVLAKTVIDSTGNADIAAAAGAECVYTDGTDIAVQGTGLPPRELGASYRNTDFTITDETDMVDVTSLFVYAKRKYSRTSFDQGRLIDTRERRRIVGEVTLNIPDMVTGRTYPDSIVKSQTNYDTHGYTVDPYLAMQMLSKRKSVTTWTPYRALLPKGLRGILVTGLGISVHRDSVPLIRMQPDLQNQGYAVGTAAAMVRDLGGEPRKVDMAKLQKHLVAKGILPETMIGAKDTFPLPDRDYEKAAAALASKPENLGLLMTDPKRSAPHLRKALAAATAPEARLRIAQTLAMIGDPTGIEEVIQAVRKAETWDKGWNYRAMGQFGNNMSPLDTLVYALGRSGDASTVSTILDKVALLDATVDFSHHRAVSLALERLRPPAAAPALAALLAKENMSGHALSNVGKAMDAHTKLDGSLTALAPRRNSLREIYLARALYRCGDHDGIGKRILETYLDDVRGHFARHAAAVLAGKK
;
A
#
# COMPACT_ATOMS: atom_id res chain seq x y z
N MET A 1 -37.14 -10.63 0.04
CA MET A 1 -36.63 -9.47 0.80
C MET A 1 -35.13 -9.32 0.52
N THR A 2 -34.65 -8.13 0.18
CA THR A 2 -33.28 -7.88 -0.32
C THR A 2 -32.47 -7.15 0.75
N LYS A 3 -31.28 -7.62 1.12
CA LYS A 3 -30.34 -6.88 1.97
C LYS A 3 -29.00 -6.81 1.25
N SER A 4 -28.50 -5.60 0.99
CA SER A 4 -27.09 -5.31 0.76
C SER A 4 -26.50 -4.96 2.12
N ILE A 5 -25.43 -5.63 2.54
CA ILE A 5 -24.78 -5.29 3.81
C ILE A 5 -23.43 -4.66 3.51
N GLY A 6 -23.26 -3.39 3.92
CA GLY A 6 -21.95 -2.77 4.06
C GLY A 6 -21.37 -3.22 5.39
N THR A 7 -20.37 -4.08 5.36
CA THR A 7 -19.86 -4.74 6.57
C THR A 7 -18.51 -4.15 6.93
N ARG A 8 -18.49 -3.40 8.04
CA ARG A 8 -17.33 -2.67 8.62
C ARG A 8 -16.96 -1.47 7.74
N ALA A 9 -16.96 -0.25 8.27
CA ALA A 9 -16.37 0.93 7.62
C ALA A 9 -15.10 1.39 8.37
N LYS A 10 -14.14 0.48 8.54
CA LYS A 10 -12.79 0.84 9.03
C LYS A 10 -12.00 1.38 7.85
N ALA A 11 -11.54 2.62 7.91
CA ALA A 11 -10.92 3.37 6.82
C ALA A 11 -11.65 3.33 5.47
N SER A 12 -12.21 4.48 5.15
CA SER A 12 -11.63 5.37 4.14
C SER A 12 -12.76 6.18 3.51
N GLY A 13 -13.68 6.71 4.32
CA GLY A 13 -14.84 7.43 3.80
C GLY A 13 -15.71 6.66 2.81
N GLY A 14 -15.51 5.36 2.52
CA GLY A 14 -16.15 4.63 1.42
C GLY A 14 -17.37 3.79 1.81
N GLY A 15 -17.46 3.31 3.06
CA GLY A 15 -18.59 2.49 3.53
C GLY A 15 -19.93 3.24 3.57
N ALA A 16 -19.94 4.48 4.09
CA ALA A 16 -21.15 5.31 4.07
C ALA A 16 -21.59 5.67 2.64
N PRO A 17 -20.71 6.11 1.72
CA PRO A 17 -21.04 6.27 0.31
C PRO A 17 -21.56 4.99 -0.36
N ALA A 18 -21.00 3.82 -0.05
CA ALA A 18 -21.49 2.55 -0.57
C ALA A 18 -22.93 2.26 -0.10
N ALA A 19 -23.22 2.48 1.18
CA ALA A 19 -24.57 2.35 1.70
C ALA A 19 -25.54 3.36 1.04
N ILE A 20 -25.12 4.61 0.85
CA ILE A 20 -25.90 5.65 0.16
C ILE A 20 -26.15 5.27 -1.31
N GLY A 21 -25.11 4.85 -2.02
CA GLY A 21 -25.18 4.42 -3.41
C GLY A 21 -26.11 3.22 -3.58
N ALA A 22 -26.06 2.24 -2.68
CA ALA A 22 -26.95 1.09 -2.70
C ALA A 22 -28.41 1.50 -2.41
N ALA A 23 -28.65 2.23 -1.31
CA ALA A 23 -29.99 2.59 -0.86
C ALA A 23 -30.70 3.54 -1.83
N ARG A 24 -30.02 4.57 -2.35
CA ARG A 24 -30.59 5.49 -3.34
C ARG A 24 -30.96 4.82 -4.66
N ASN A 25 -30.36 3.66 -4.98
CA ASN A 25 -30.68 2.86 -6.16
C ASN A 25 -31.63 1.67 -5.82
N GLY A 26 -32.34 1.77 -4.70
CA GLY A 26 -33.44 0.89 -4.33
C GLY A 26 -33.02 -0.44 -3.70
N ALA A 27 -31.75 -0.64 -3.34
CA ALA A 27 -31.38 -1.80 -2.53
C ALA A 27 -31.78 -1.56 -1.08
N LYS A 28 -32.53 -2.48 -0.45
CA LYS A 28 -32.65 -2.47 1.00
C LYS A 28 -31.27 -2.78 1.59
N THR A 29 -30.79 -1.88 2.43
CA THR A 29 -29.37 -1.76 2.77
C THR A 29 -29.19 -1.69 4.27
N LEU A 30 -28.23 -2.45 4.80
CA LEU A 30 -27.77 -2.35 6.18
C LEU A 30 -26.28 -1.98 6.18
N LEU A 31 -25.92 -0.93 6.91
CA LEU A 31 -24.53 -0.55 7.17
C LEU A 31 -24.14 -0.95 8.60
N ILE A 32 -23.01 -1.64 8.75
CA ILE A 32 -22.50 -2.13 10.02
C ILE A 32 -21.18 -1.40 10.35
N GLU A 33 -21.14 -0.74 11.51
CA GLU A 33 -20.00 0.03 12.02
C GLU A 33 -19.70 -0.37 13.47
N TYR A 34 -18.43 -0.66 13.75
CA TYR A 34 -18.00 -1.10 15.08
C TYR A 34 -17.79 0.08 16.04
N LEU A 35 -17.58 1.28 15.50
CA LEU A 35 -17.61 2.54 16.24
C LEU A 35 -19.03 3.11 16.29
N HIS A 36 -19.14 4.34 16.79
CA HIS A 36 -20.39 5.08 16.92
C HIS A 36 -20.45 6.30 15.99
N GLY A 37 -19.67 6.28 14.90
CA GLY A 37 -19.57 7.38 13.94
C GLY A 37 -19.20 6.91 12.55
N LEU A 38 -19.79 7.54 11.53
CA LEU A 38 -19.54 7.25 10.11
C LEU A 38 -18.51 8.20 9.51
N GLY A 39 -17.82 7.79 8.44
CA GLY A 39 -16.83 8.60 7.72
C GLY A 39 -15.38 8.14 7.92
N GLY A 40 -15.13 7.18 8.81
CA GLY A 40 -13.81 6.56 9.01
C GLY A 40 -12.75 7.59 9.41
N VAL A 41 -11.60 7.58 8.74
CA VAL A 41 -10.46 8.47 9.06
C VAL A 41 -10.81 9.96 8.98
N GLY A 42 -11.77 10.33 8.13
CA GLY A 42 -12.23 11.71 8.00
C GLY A 42 -13.01 12.22 9.22
N THR A 43 -13.46 11.33 10.10
CA THR A 43 -14.26 11.67 11.29
C THR A 43 -13.65 11.04 12.54
N MET A 44 -13.80 9.73 12.72
CA MET A 44 -13.28 8.99 13.88
C MET A 44 -11.75 8.97 13.96
N GLY A 45 -11.06 9.19 12.84
CA GLY A 45 -9.60 9.38 12.75
C GLY A 45 -9.15 10.85 12.74
N ALA A 46 -10.07 11.81 12.89
CA ALA A 46 -9.77 13.25 12.96
C ALA A 46 -8.99 13.85 11.77
N ILE A 47 -8.93 13.19 10.60
CA ILE A 47 -8.34 13.73 9.36
C ILE A 47 -9.43 14.50 8.58
N SER A 48 -9.97 15.54 9.20
CA SER A 48 -11.14 16.31 8.75
C SER A 48 -10.87 17.33 7.62
N LYS A 49 -9.81 17.12 6.84
CA LYS A 49 -9.42 18.01 5.73
C LYS A 49 -9.07 17.17 4.51
N TYR A 50 -9.58 17.59 3.35
CA TYR A 50 -9.14 17.04 2.08
C TYR A 50 -7.74 17.52 1.75
N TYR A 51 -6.87 16.57 1.40
CA TYR A 51 -5.59 16.83 0.78
C TYR A 51 -5.79 16.96 -0.74
N HIS A 52 -5.54 15.88 -1.49
CA HIS A 52 -5.85 15.74 -2.91
C HIS A 52 -7.14 14.91 -3.12
N GLY A 53 -7.35 14.40 -4.33
CA GLY A 53 -8.50 13.60 -4.73
C GLY A 53 -9.44 14.33 -5.67
N TYR A 54 -10.14 13.57 -6.50
CA TYR A 54 -11.15 14.06 -7.42
C TYR A 54 -12.45 14.40 -6.66
N ARG A 55 -12.73 15.69 -6.53
CA ARG A 55 -13.91 16.23 -5.80
C ARG A 55 -15.16 16.40 -6.66
N GLY A 56 -15.14 15.86 -7.88
CA GLY A 56 -16.35 15.69 -8.68
C GLY A 56 -17.18 14.50 -8.20
N GLY A 57 -18.20 14.14 -8.96
CA GLY A 57 -18.98 12.95 -8.65
C GLY A 57 -19.89 13.09 -7.43
N PHE A 58 -20.05 11.98 -6.72
CA PHE A 58 -20.75 11.90 -5.45
C PHE A 58 -20.11 12.80 -4.38
N THR A 59 -18.78 12.96 -4.39
CA THR A 59 -18.06 13.81 -3.44
C THR A 59 -18.53 15.27 -3.45
N LYS A 60 -19.04 15.78 -4.58
CA LYS A 60 -19.56 17.15 -4.67
C LYS A 60 -20.79 17.39 -3.78
N GLU A 61 -21.53 16.34 -3.42
CA GLU A 61 -22.70 16.42 -2.54
C GLU A 61 -22.33 16.47 -1.05
N VAL A 62 -21.10 16.09 -0.72
CA VAL A 62 -20.61 16.04 0.66
C VAL A 62 -20.36 17.50 1.11
N PRO A 63 -21.02 18.01 2.18
CA PRO A 63 -21.01 19.44 2.52
C PRO A 63 -19.64 19.95 3.00
N GLU A 64 -19.52 21.20 3.43
CA GLU A 64 -18.33 21.71 4.16
C GLU A 64 -16.98 21.72 3.39
N GLY A 65 -16.99 21.91 2.07
CA GLY A 65 -15.80 22.30 1.29
C GLY A 65 -14.55 21.43 1.51
N SER A 66 -13.41 22.07 1.81
CA SER A 66 -12.11 21.37 1.95
C SER A 66 -11.80 20.87 3.36
N SER A 67 -12.53 21.33 4.38
CA SER A 67 -12.30 21.01 5.80
C SER A 67 -13.61 21.11 6.56
N TRP A 68 -13.85 20.19 7.50
CA TRP A 68 -15.17 20.03 8.09
C TRP A 68 -15.17 19.87 9.61
N ALA A 69 -16.32 20.15 10.21
CA ALA A 69 -16.64 19.76 11.57
C ALA A 69 -16.93 18.25 11.59
N ILE A 70 -16.22 17.52 12.46
CA ILE A 70 -16.32 16.06 12.55
C ILE A 70 -17.76 15.61 12.84
N GLU A 71 -18.41 16.21 13.84
CA GLU A 71 -19.77 15.84 14.26
C GLU A 71 -20.80 16.10 13.16
N SER A 72 -20.76 17.29 12.53
CA SER A 72 -21.63 17.63 11.40
C SER A 72 -21.47 16.68 10.22
N ARG A 73 -20.22 16.30 9.91
CA ARG A 73 -19.90 15.33 8.87
C ARG A 73 -20.47 13.94 9.19
N MET A 74 -20.31 13.46 10.43
CA MET A 74 -20.86 12.17 10.87
C MET A 74 -22.38 12.14 10.75
N GLU A 75 -23.05 13.21 11.18
CA GLU A 75 -24.50 13.33 11.10
C GLU A 75 -24.99 13.35 9.64
N TRP A 76 -24.30 14.07 8.75
CA TRP A 76 -24.65 14.08 7.34
C TRP A 76 -24.58 12.67 6.72
N TRP A 77 -23.51 11.91 6.98
CA TRP A 77 -23.41 10.51 6.52
C TRP A 77 -24.59 9.67 7.03
N ARG A 78 -24.90 9.77 8.33
CA ARG A 78 -26.00 9.03 8.96
C ARG A 78 -27.34 9.38 8.33
N LYS A 79 -27.62 10.67 8.13
CA LYS A 79 -28.86 11.16 7.54
C LYS A 79 -29.01 10.71 6.09
N GLU A 80 -27.96 10.79 5.29
CA GLU A 80 -28.02 10.41 3.87
C GLU A 80 -28.15 8.90 3.64
N VAL A 81 -27.64 8.06 4.54
CA VAL A 81 -27.93 6.61 4.52
C VAL A 81 -29.39 6.34 4.88
N ARG A 82 -29.93 7.02 5.91
CA ARG A 82 -31.30 6.76 6.40
C ARG A 82 -32.40 7.34 5.53
N LYS A 83 -32.16 8.46 4.85
CA LYS A 83 -33.15 9.15 3.99
C LYS A 83 -33.79 8.21 2.94
N PRO A 84 -33.05 7.38 2.19
CA PRO A 84 -33.62 6.38 1.28
C PRO A 84 -34.06 5.06 1.96
N GLY A 85 -34.08 5.00 3.29
CA GLY A 85 -34.47 3.80 4.05
C GLY A 85 -33.34 2.83 4.39
N GLY A 86 -32.07 3.25 4.31
CA GLY A 86 -30.95 2.45 4.79
C GLY A 86 -30.91 2.33 6.31
N GLU A 87 -30.60 1.13 6.80
CA GLU A 87 -30.42 0.83 8.22
C GLU A 87 -28.94 0.96 8.62
N ILE A 88 -28.67 1.35 9.87
CA ILE A 88 -27.30 1.47 10.40
C ILE A 88 -27.24 0.80 11.77
N TRP A 89 -26.27 -0.11 11.95
CA TRP A 89 -25.93 -0.70 13.23
C TRP A 89 -24.56 -0.21 13.68
N PHE A 90 -24.54 0.63 14.71
CA PHE A 90 -23.31 1.07 15.39
C PHE A 90 -22.90 0.08 16.49
N GLY A 91 -21.65 0.16 16.96
CA GLY A 91 -21.13 -0.73 18.00
C GLY A 91 -21.17 -2.21 17.61
N THR A 92 -21.22 -2.51 16.31
CA THR A 92 -21.35 -3.87 15.79
C THR A 92 -20.18 -4.21 14.88
N LEU A 93 -19.46 -5.26 15.20
CA LEU A 93 -18.27 -5.71 14.46
C LEU A 93 -18.63 -6.82 13.49
N GLY A 94 -18.33 -6.65 12.20
CA GLY A 94 -18.23 -7.77 11.26
C GLY A 94 -16.96 -8.58 11.55
N CYS A 95 -17.13 -9.80 12.06
CA CYS A 95 -16.05 -10.66 12.56
C CYS A 95 -15.94 -12.00 11.82
N GLY A 96 -16.69 -12.20 10.74
CA GLY A 96 -16.58 -13.37 9.89
C GLY A 96 -17.51 -13.32 8.69
N SER A 97 -17.45 -14.35 7.86
CA SER A 97 -18.24 -14.49 6.64
C SER A 97 -19.07 -15.76 6.68
N VAL A 98 -20.27 -15.70 6.11
CA VAL A 98 -21.10 -16.89 5.88
C VAL A 98 -20.98 -17.25 4.40
N CYS A 99 -20.40 -18.41 4.11
CA CYS A 99 -20.15 -18.87 2.76
C CYS A 99 -20.93 -20.16 2.44
N GLU A 100 -21.35 -20.29 1.19
CA GLU A 100 -21.87 -21.52 0.59
C GLU A 100 -20.99 -21.82 -0.63
N GLY A 101 -20.03 -22.73 -0.47
CA GLY A 101 -18.95 -22.91 -1.45
C GLY A 101 -18.16 -21.62 -1.65
N ASP A 102 -18.02 -21.19 -2.91
CA ASP A 102 -17.33 -19.95 -3.31
C ASP A 102 -18.17 -18.67 -3.13
N ARG A 103 -19.43 -18.79 -2.68
CA ARG A 103 -20.35 -17.66 -2.59
C ARG A 103 -20.49 -17.17 -1.16
N VAL A 104 -20.19 -15.89 -0.94
CA VAL A 104 -20.53 -15.17 0.29
C VAL A 104 -22.03 -14.88 0.32
N ARG A 105 -22.70 -15.33 1.39
CA ARG A 105 -24.15 -15.20 1.64
C ARG A 105 -24.49 -14.21 2.76
N GLY A 106 -23.49 -13.68 3.44
CA GLY A 106 -23.69 -12.80 4.58
C GLY A 106 -22.45 -12.70 5.44
N VAL A 107 -22.62 -12.12 6.61
CA VAL A 107 -21.55 -11.91 7.57
C VAL A 107 -21.92 -12.38 8.97
N VAL A 108 -20.91 -12.81 9.71
CA VAL A 108 -20.98 -13.03 11.15
C VAL A 108 -20.68 -11.69 11.82
N VAL A 109 -21.55 -11.31 12.76
CA VAL A 109 -21.46 -10.03 13.47
C VAL A 109 -21.42 -10.26 14.97
N ALA A 110 -20.75 -9.37 15.69
CA ALA A 110 -20.76 -9.29 17.15
C ALA A 110 -21.21 -7.90 17.58
N GLY A 111 -22.25 -7.83 18.42
CA GLY A 111 -22.80 -6.59 18.95
C GLY A 111 -23.25 -6.74 20.41
N PRO A 112 -24.00 -5.76 20.96
CA PRO A 112 -24.43 -5.77 22.37
C PRO A 112 -25.24 -7.01 22.80
N PHE A 113 -25.85 -7.70 21.84
CA PHE A 113 -26.68 -8.89 22.07
C PHE A 113 -25.93 -10.22 21.80
N GLY A 114 -24.61 -10.18 21.64
CA GLY A 114 -23.79 -11.36 21.33
C GLY A 114 -23.47 -11.49 19.84
N ARG A 115 -23.23 -12.73 19.39
CA ARG A 115 -22.89 -13.05 17.99
C ARG A 115 -24.13 -13.46 17.21
N GLY A 116 -24.21 -13.03 15.96
CA GLY A 116 -25.29 -13.38 15.05
C GLY A 116 -24.85 -13.40 13.59
N VAL A 117 -25.79 -13.72 12.72
CA VAL A 117 -25.59 -13.74 11.27
C VAL A 117 -26.52 -12.74 10.61
N VAL A 118 -25.98 -11.95 9.67
CA VAL A 118 -26.79 -11.14 8.77
C VAL A 118 -26.60 -11.64 7.35
N LEU A 119 -27.69 -12.14 6.75
CA LEU A 119 -27.71 -12.63 5.38
C LEU A 119 -27.91 -11.50 4.37
N ALA A 120 -27.24 -11.61 3.23
CA ALA A 120 -27.31 -10.70 2.10
C ALA A 120 -27.21 -11.43 0.76
N LYS A 121 -27.78 -10.81 -0.28
CA LYS A 121 -27.50 -11.26 -1.66
C LYS A 121 -26.13 -10.79 -2.14
N THR A 122 -25.70 -9.63 -1.66
CA THR A 122 -24.43 -9.00 -1.98
C THR A 122 -23.84 -8.39 -0.72
N VAL A 123 -22.58 -8.73 -0.42
CA VAL A 123 -21.79 -8.14 0.66
C VAL A 123 -20.82 -7.11 0.08
N ILE A 124 -20.74 -5.94 0.71
CA ILE A 124 -19.73 -4.94 0.39
C ILE A 124 -18.78 -4.85 1.60
N ASP A 125 -17.57 -5.37 1.42
CA ASP A 125 -16.47 -5.21 2.37
C ASP A 125 -15.86 -3.82 2.19
N SER A 126 -16.24 -2.91 3.09
CA SER A 126 -15.64 -1.58 3.22
C SER A 126 -14.76 -1.48 4.46
N THR A 127 -14.25 -2.61 4.94
CA THR A 127 -13.51 -2.74 6.21
C THR A 127 -12.19 -1.99 6.17
N GLY A 128 -11.74 -1.55 4.97
CA GLY A 128 -10.39 -1.10 4.66
C GLY A 128 -9.33 -2.20 4.79
N ASN A 129 -9.64 -3.21 5.62
CA ASN A 129 -8.97 -4.41 6.05
C ASN A 129 -8.92 -5.59 5.06
N ALA A 130 -9.84 -5.54 4.08
CA ALA A 130 -10.41 -6.71 3.40
C ALA A 130 -10.82 -7.84 4.38
N ASP A 131 -11.29 -7.50 5.58
CA ASP A 131 -11.47 -8.47 6.67
C ASP A 131 -12.56 -9.51 6.41
N ILE A 132 -13.63 -9.12 5.71
CA ILE A 132 -14.75 -10.01 5.38
C ILE A 132 -14.39 -10.87 4.18
N ALA A 133 -13.72 -10.30 3.17
CA ALA A 133 -13.16 -11.08 2.07
C ALA A 133 -12.13 -12.10 2.57
N ALA A 134 -11.20 -11.70 3.44
CA ALA A 134 -10.22 -12.61 4.05
C ALA A 134 -10.89 -13.71 4.87
N ALA A 135 -11.90 -13.38 5.68
CA ALA A 135 -12.67 -14.38 6.44
C ALA A 135 -13.48 -15.33 5.55
N ALA A 136 -13.81 -14.93 4.31
CA ALA A 136 -14.45 -15.77 3.31
C ALA A 136 -13.45 -16.67 2.55
N GLY A 137 -12.15 -16.58 2.83
CA GLY A 137 -11.11 -17.33 2.15
C GLY A 137 -10.51 -16.66 0.92
N ALA A 138 -10.70 -15.34 0.75
CA ALA A 138 -10.02 -14.61 -0.32
C ALA A 138 -8.50 -14.67 -0.11
N GLU A 139 -7.76 -14.89 -1.20
CA GLU A 139 -6.33 -14.62 -1.21
C GLU A 139 -6.10 -13.13 -0.99
N CYS A 140 -5.19 -12.80 -0.08
CA CYS A 140 -4.89 -11.43 0.31
C CYS A 140 -3.38 -11.19 0.37
N VAL A 141 -2.97 -9.99 -0.03
CA VAL A 141 -1.60 -9.50 0.04
C VAL A 141 -1.48 -8.49 1.18
N TYR A 142 -0.45 -8.66 2.00
CA TYR A 142 -0.03 -7.68 3.00
C TYR A 142 1.48 -7.82 3.22
N THR A 143 1.99 -7.43 4.39
CA THR A 143 3.40 -7.65 4.75
C THR A 143 3.71 -9.15 4.77
N ASP A 144 4.70 -9.57 3.99
CA ASP A 144 5.12 -10.97 3.83
C ASP A 144 6.65 -11.07 3.80
N GLY A 145 7.21 -12.19 3.37
CA GLY A 145 8.66 -12.39 3.30
C GLY A 145 9.37 -11.63 2.16
N THR A 146 8.64 -10.87 1.33
CA THR A 146 9.22 -10.13 0.20
C THR A 146 9.77 -8.77 0.65
N ASP A 147 9.01 -7.98 1.39
CA ASP A 147 9.43 -6.67 1.90
C ASP A 147 8.57 -6.25 3.11
N ILE A 148 9.15 -5.46 4.02
CA ILE A 148 8.48 -4.93 5.23
C ILE A 148 7.96 -3.50 5.05
N ALA A 149 8.09 -2.93 3.85
CA ALA A 149 7.64 -1.59 3.53
C ALA A 149 6.14 -1.45 3.76
N VAL A 150 5.80 -0.49 4.61
CA VAL A 150 4.42 -0.09 4.87
C VAL A 150 4.34 1.43 4.99
N GLN A 151 3.16 1.97 4.69
CA GLN A 151 2.91 3.40 4.87
C GLN A 151 2.67 3.74 6.35
N GLY A 152 3.01 4.97 6.70
CA GLY A 152 2.91 5.50 8.03
C GLY A 152 1.48 5.56 8.57
N THR A 153 1.40 5.43 9.88
CA THR A 153 0.22 5.23 10.68
C THR A 153 0.14 6.30 11.76
N GLY A 154 -1.05 6.86 11.92
CA GLY A 154 -1.38 7.74 13.03
C GLY A 154 -2.35 7.10 14.02
N LEU A 155 -2.33 7.61 15.24
CA LEU A 155 -3.45 7.54 16.18
C LEU A 155 -3.54 8.94 16.80
N PRO A 156 -4.56 9.74 16.48
CA PRO A 156 -4.57 11.15 16.86
C PRO A 156 -4.83 11.32 18.36
N PRO A 157 -4.30 12.38 19.00
CA PRO A 157 -4.86 12.83 20.27
C PRO A 157 -6.27 13.38 20.06
N ARG A 158 -7.08 13.35 21.12
CA ARG A 158 -8.33 14.08 21.22
C ARG A 158 -8.10 15.32 22.09
N GLU A 159 -8.14 16.48 21.46
CA GLU A 159 -8.08 17.77 22.14
C GLU A 159 -9.41 18.47 21.97
N LEU A 160 -9.88 19.13 23.04
CA LEU A 160 -11.16 19.83 23.01
C LEU A 160 -11.08 21.00 22.00
N GLY A 161 -12.07 21.10 21.13
CA GLY A 161 -12.14 22.13 20.08
C GLY A 161 -11.27 21.86 18.84
N ALA A 162 -10.39 20.86 18.85
CA ALA A 162 -9.59 20.53 17.67
C ALA A 162 -10.47 19.88 16.58
N SER A 163 -10.44 20.45 15.37
CA SER A 163 -11.15 19.89 14.23
C SER A 163 -10.31 18.91 13.41
N TYR A 164 -8.97 19.04 13.39
CA TYR A 164 -8.07 18.22 12.56
C TYR A 164 -6.81 17.77 13.32
N ARG A 165 -6.48 16.47 13.23
CA ARG A 165 -5.24 15.89 13.75
C ARG A 165 -4.75 14.76 12.85
N ASN A 166 -3.55 14.90 12.29
CA ASN A 166 -2.87 13.85 11.52
C ASN A 166 -1.45 13.70 12.08
N THR A 167 -1.16 12.55 12.69
CA THR A 167 0.04 12.38 13.52
C THR A 167 1.15 11.58 12.84
N ASP A 168 0.81 10.55 12.05
CA ASP A 168 1.72 9.76 11.22
C ASP A 168 3.11 9.53 11.85
N PHE A 169 3.10 8.95 13.04
CA PHE A 169 4.31 8.81 13.85
C PHE A 169 4.78 7.36 13.91
N THR A 170 3.97 6.40 13.44
CA THR A 170 4.33 4.99 13.54
C THR A 170 3.92 4.11 12.37
N ILE A 171 4.10 2.80 12.50
CA ILE A 171 3.53 1.76 11.65
C ILE A 171 2.88 0.73 12.57
N THR A 172 1.78 0.12 12.15
CA THR A 172 1.03 -0.87 12.95
C THR A 172 0.36 -1.88 12.02
N ASP A 173 0.38 -3.16 12.40
CA ASP A 173 -0.39 -4.23 11.79
C ASP A 173 -1.78 -4.30 12.46
N GLU A 174 -2.82 -3.80 11.79
CA GLU A 174 -4.19 -3.85 12.32
C GLU A 174 -4.80 -5.27 12.36
N THR A 175 -4.09 -6.27 11.86
CA THR A 175 -4.47 -7.69 11.93
C THR A 175 -3.89 -8.38 13.17
N ASP A 176 -2.97 -7.72 13.87
CA ASP A 176 -2.36 -8.19 15.10
C ASP A 176 -2.89 -7.38 16.28
N MET A 177 -3.67 -8.02 17.15
CA MET A 177 -4.24 -7.35 18.31
C MET A 177 -3.21 -6.99 19.38
N VAL A 178 -2.05 -7.65 19.42
CA VAL A 178 -0.93 -7.26 20.28
C VAL A 178 -0.35 -5.93 19.82
N ASP A 179 -0.09 -5.77 18.51
CA ASP A 179 0.39 -4.50 17.94
C ASP A 179 -0.65 -3.38 18.11
N VAL A 180 -1.92 -3.65 17.79
CA VAL A 180 -3.02 -2.70 18.01
C VAL A 180 -3.04 -2.26 19.48
N THR A 181 -3.01 -3.19 20.43
CA THR A 181 -3.03 -2.86 21.87
C THR A 181 -1.80 -2.06 22.27
N SER A 182 -0.62 -2.46 21.78
CA SER A 182 0.66 -1.78 22.00
C SER A 182 0.61 -0.33 21.51
N LEU A 183 0.06 -0.08 20.33
CA LEU A 183 -0.14 1.26 19.79
C LEU A 183 -1.06 2.11 20.67
N PHE A 184 -2.18 1.56 21.14
CA PHE A 184 -3.12 2.31 21.99
C PHE A 184 -2.48 2.70 23.34
N VAL A 185 -1.70 1.81 23.96
CA VAL A 185 -0.95 2.10 25.19
C VAL A 185 0.13 3.14 24.92
N TYR A 186 0.87 2.98 23.83
CA TYR A 186 1.94 3.87 23.42
C TYR A 186 1.44 5.30 23.16
N ALA A 187 0.37 5.45 22.38
CA ALA A 187 -0.25 6.73 22.09
C ALA A 187 -0.79 7.39 23.37
N LYS A 188 -1.35 6.61 24.31
CA LYS A 188 -1.90 7.17 25.56
C LYS A 188 -0.81 7.83 26.39
N ARG A 189 0.36 7.20 26.48
CA ARG A 189 1.55 7.78 27.14
C ARG A 189 2.14 8.94 26.35
N LYS A 190 2.11 8.89 25.01
CA LYS A 190 2.56 10.01 24.14
C LYS A 190 1.78 11.29 24.39
N TYR A 191 0.47 11.18 24.64
CA TYR A 191 -0.43 12.34 24.74
C TYR A 191 -0.89 12.66 26.18
N SER A 192 -0.48 11.88 27.18
CA SER A 192 -1.03 11.94 28.55
C SER A 192 -0.90 13.29 29.24
N ARG A 193 0.04 14.15 28.80
CA ARG A 193 0.28 15.47 29.39
C ARG A 193 -0.34 16.63 28.61
N THR A 194 -0.73 16.42 27.36
CA THR A 194 -1.04 17.51 26.42
C THR A 194 -2.44 17.42 25.82
N SER A 195 -3.15 16.32 26.02
CA SER A 195 -4.41 16.06 25.33
C SER A 195 -5.45 15.48 26.28
N PHE A 196 -6.72 15.79 26.02
CA PHE A 196 -7.85 15.31 26.82
C PHE A 196 -7.99 13.79 26.74
N ASP A 197 -7.90 13.23 25.53
CA ASP A 197 -7.89 11.79 25.31
C ASP A 197 -7.14 11.44 24.00
N GLN A 198 -7.39 10.26 23.43
CA GLN A 198 -6.91 9.85 22.10
C GLN A 198 -8.04 9.34 21.21
N GLY A 199 -7.78 9.26 19.91
CA GLY A 199 -8.68 8.73 18.90
C GLY A 199 -8.95 7.24 19.09
N ARG A 200 -10.04 6.75 18.48
CA ARG A 200 -10.45 5.33 18.54
C ARG A 200 -10.23 4.57 17.24
N LEU A 201 -9.87 5.28 16.17
CA LEU A 201 -9.56 4.69 14.87
C LEU A 201 -8.07 4.89 14.60
N ILE A 202 -7.39 3.80 14.26
CA ILE A 202 -6.00 3.84 13.82
C ILE A 202 -6.00 4.29 12.35
N ASP A 203 -5.22 5.32 12.04
CA ASP A 203 -5.12 5.93 10.71
C ASP A 203 -4.00 5.28 9.91
N THR A 204 -4.11 3.98 9.65
CA THR A 204 -3.24 3.28 8.69
C THR A 204 -3.58 3.70 7.26
N ARG A 205 -2.55 3.91 6.44
CA ARG A 205 -2.67 4.23 5.01
C ARG A 205 -2.48 3.02 4.10
N GLU A 206 -1.97 1.93 4.67
CA GLU A 206 -1.75 0.67 4.00
C GLU A 206 -2.31 -0.47 4.85
N ARG A 207 -3.09 -1.33 4.21
CA ARG A 207 -3.85 -2.42 4.83
C ARG A 207 -3.75 -3.66 3.95
N ARG A 208 -4.23 -4.80 4.47
CA ARG A 208 -4.41 -6.03 3.70
C ARG A 208 -5.32 -5.75 2.50
N ARG A 209 -4.91 -6.26 1.35
CA ARG A 209 -5.57 -6.08 0.05
C ARG A 209 -5.93 -7.44 -0.54
N ILE A 210 -7.05 -7.54 -1.23
CA ILE A 210 -7.39 -8.78 -1.95
C ILE A 210 -6.49 -8.98 -3.19
N VAL A 211 -6.30 -10.23 -3.57
CA VAL A 211 -5.99 -10.60 -4.95
C VAL A 211 -7.31 -10.61 -5.72
N GLY A 212 -7.49 -9.63 -6.61
CA GLY A 212 -8.68 -9.47 -7.43
C GLY A 212 -8.54 -10.08 -8.82
N GLU A 213 -9.50 -9.82 -9.70
CA GLU A 213 -9.42 -10.25 -11.10
C GLU A 213 -8.40 -9.47 -11.93
N VAL A 214 -8.05 -8.26 -11.47
CA VAL A 214 -6.90 -7.49 -11.96
C VAL A 214 -6.24 -6.79 -10.78
N THR A 215 -4.92 -6.64 -10.82
CA THR A 215 -4.17 -5.86 -9.83
C THR A 215 -3.59 -4.63 -10.51
N LEU A 216 -3.97 -3.46 -10.00
CA LEU A 216 -3.40 -2.19 -10.44
C LEU A 216 -1.94 -2.05 -9.98
N ASN A 217 -1.04 -1.57 -10.84
CA ASN A 217 0.36 -1.33 -10.52
C ASN A 217 0.81 0.09 -10.96
N ILE A 218 2.03 0.46 -10.60
CA ILE A 218 2.56 1.80 -10.87
C ILE A 218 2.73 2.05 -12.37
N PRO A 219 3.41 1.19 -13.15
CA PRO A 219 3.55 1.36 -14.61
C PRO A 219 2.22 1.60 -15.33
N ASP A 220 1.17 0.83 -15.03
CA ASP A 220 -0.16 1.00 -15.63
C ASP A 220 -0.75 2.39 -15.31
N MET A 221 -0.57 2.87 -14.08
CA MET A 221 -1.13 4.14 -13.63
C MET A 221 -0.39 5.36 -14.22
N VAL A 222 0.94 5.30 -14.31
CA VAL A 222 1.75 6.44 -14.77
C VAL A 222 1.72 6.58 -16.30
N THR A 223 1.39 5.51 -17.02
CA THR A 223 1.13 5.54 -18.47
C THR A 223 -0.30 5.95 -18.82
N GLY A 224 -1.18 6.11 -17.82
CA GLY A 224 -2.57 6.48 -18.05
C GLY A 224 -3.41 5.37 -18.67
N ARG A 225 -3.10 4.09 -18.38
CA ARG A 225 -3.88 2.94 -18.87
C ARG A 225 -5.36 3.11 -18.54
N THR A 226 -6.22 2.91 -19.54
CA THR A 226 -7.67 2.87 -19.36
C THR A 226 -8.16 1.43 -19.37
N TYR A 227 -9.34 1.20 -18.81
CA TYR A 227 -9.97 -0.12 -18.78
C TYR A 227 -11.43 -0.02 -19.23
N PRO A 228 -11.96 -1.04 -19.93
CA PRO A 228 -13.35 -1.05 -20.39
C PRO A 228 -14.38 -1.06 -19.25
N ASP A 229 -13.96 -1.47 -18.06
CA ASP A 229 -14.76 -1.51 -16.84
C ASP A 229 -14.30 -0.47 -15.80
N SER A 230 -13.69 0.64 -16.23
CA SER A 230 -13.35 1.74 -15.32
C SER A 230 -14.60 2.28 -14.64
N ILE A 231 -14.57 2.40 -13.30
CA ILE A 231 -15.69 2.91 -12.48
C ILE A 231 -15.33 4.14 -11.64
N VAL A 232 -14.04 4.44 -11.48
CA VAL A 232 -13.60 5.60 -10.67
C VAL A 232 -12.45 6.31 -11.36
N LYS A 233 -12.56 7.64 -11.44
CA LYS A 233 -11.45 8.54 -11.68
C LYS A 233 -10.83 8.93 -10.35
N SER A 234 -9.52 8.76 -10.20
CA SER A 234 -8.75 9.34 -9.09
C SER A 234 -7.81 10.41 -9.62
N GLN A 235 -7.57 11.45 -8.81
CA GLN A 235 -6.67 12.54 -9.18
C GLN A 235 -5.87 13.02 -7.97
N THR A 236 -4.58 12.72 -7.96
CA THR A 236 -3.73 13.00 -6.80
C THR A 236 -2.26 13.16 -7.17
N ASN A 237 -1.49 13.76 -6.27
CA ASN A 237 -0.04 13.64 -6.28
C ASN A 237 0.41 12.35 -5.56
N TYR A 238 1.72 12.07 -5.60
CA TYR A 238 2.29 10.88 -4.98
C TYR A 238 2.65 11.10 -3.50
N ASP A 239 1.68 10.82 -2.63
CA ASP A 239 1.72 11.00 -1.17
C ASP A 239 2.08 9.68 -0.46
N THR A 240 3.34 9.24 -0.51
CA THR A 240 3.71 7.87 -0.12
C THR A 240 3.63 7.58 1.39
N HIS A 241 4.02 8.52 2.26
CA HIS A 241 4.10 8.29 3.72
C HIS A 241 4.95 7.06 4.10
N GLY A 242 6.02 6.79 3.36
CA GLY A 242 6.86 5.61 3.57
C GLY A 242 7.91 5.52 2.46
N TYR A 243 8.57 4.37 2.37
CA TYR A 243 9.46 4.04 1.26
C TYR A 243 8.80 3.05 0.29
N THR A 244 9.35 2.96 -0.91
CA THR A 244 8.79 2.22 -2.05
C THR A 244 9.58 0.96 -2.35
N VAL A 245 8.91 -0.02 -2.95
CA VAL A 245 9.50 -1.33 -3.33
C VAL A 245 9.41 -1.58 -4.83
N ASP A 246 8.51 -0.88 -5.53
CA ASP A 246 8.34 -1.00 -6.98
C ASP A 246 9.64 -0.62 -7.73
N PRO A 247 10.17 -1.50 -8.60
CA PRO A 247 11.35 -1.23 -9.41
C PRO A 247 11.28 0.05 -10.25
N TYR A 248 10.08 0.48 -10.69
CA TYR A 248 9.92 1.74 -11.40
C TYR A 248 10.25 2.93 -10.50
N LEU A 249 9.72 2.92 -9.27
CA LEU A 249 9.92 4.02 -8.31
C LEU A 249 11.35 4.09 -7.78
N ALA A 250 12.09 2.98 -7.84
CA ALA A 250 13.54 2.99 -7.61
C ALA A 250 14.28 3.89 -8.60
N MET A 251 13.95 3.79 -9.89
CA MET A 251 14.63 4.55 -10.95
C MET A 251 14.01 5.92 -11.22
N GLN A 252 12.70 6.05 -11.00
CA GLN A 252 11.94 7.25 -11.30
C GLN A 252 10.80 7.45 -10.32
N MET A 253 11.11 8.15 -9.24
CA MET A 253 10.11 8.55 -8.26
C MET A 253 9.11 9.55 -8.85
N LEU A 254 7.84 9.39 -8.47
CA LEU A 254 6.80 10.33 -8.85
C LEU A 254 6.92 11.64 -8.09
N SER A 255 6.68 12.74 -8.81
CA SER A 255 6.73 14.07 -8.21
C SER A 255 5.56 14.29 -7.26
N LYS A 256 5.83 14.83 -6.07
CA LYS A 256 4.80 15.34 -5.16
C LYS A 256 4.06 16.57 -5.70
N ARG A 257 4.58 17.24 -6.74
CA ARG A 257 3.99 18.47 -7.30
C ARG A 257 3.05 18.21 -8.48
N LYS A 258 3.26 17.10 -9.20
CA LYS A 258 2.45 16.77 -10.38
C LYS A 258 1.30 15.86 -9.98
N SER A 259 0.09 16.22 -10.42
CA SER A 259 -1.07 15.35 -10.27
C SER A 259 -1.04 14.26 -11.34
N VAL A 260 -1.32 13.04 -10.93
CA VAL A 260 -1.56 11.88 -11.80
C VAL A 260 -3.07 11.62 -11.80
N THR A 261 -3.62 11.29 -12.97
CA THR A 261 -4.99 10.79 -13.10
C THR A 261 -4.94 9.29 -13.32
N THR A 262 -5.72 8.54 -12.56
CA THR A 262 -5.79 7.08 -12.67
C THR A 262 -7.23 6.60 -12.79
N TRP A 263 -7.39 5.41 -13.38
CA TRP A 263 -8.68 4.78 -13.63
C TRP A 263 -8.74 3.46 -12.88
N THR A 264 -9.69 3.31 -11.97
CA THR A 264 -9.88 2.05 -11.23
C THR A 264 -10.92 1.18 -11.95
N PRO A 265 -10.53 0.00 -12.48
CA PRO A 265 -11.47 -0.95 -13.08
C PRO A 265 -12.30 -1.67 -12.03
N TYR A 266 -13.56 -1.96 -12.35
CA TYR A 266 -14.49 -2.70 -11.49
C TYR A 266 -13.92 -4.03 -11.03
N ARG A 267 -13.22 -4.74 -11.92
CA ARG A 267 -12.67 -6.06 -11.63
C ARG A 267 -11.53 -6.05 -10.59
N ALA A 268 -10.94 -4.89 -10.26
CA ALA A 268 -9.99 -4.77 -9.14
C ALA A 268 -10.68 -4.85 -7.76
N LEU A 269 -12.01 -4.71 -7.71
CA LEU A 269 -12.83 -4.75 -6.51
C LEU A 269 -13.48 -6.13 -6.29
N LEU A 270 -13.28 -7.07 -7.20
CA LEU A 270 -13.81 -8.43 -7.17
C LEU A 270 -12.74 -9.39 -6.66
N PRO A 271 -12.87 -10.00 -5.46
CA PRO A 271 -11.92 -11.03 -5.02
C PRO A 271 -11.93 -12.22 -5.99
N LYS A 272 -10.75 -12.66 -6.41
CA LYS A 272 -10.60 -13.80 -7.30
C LYS A 272 -11.11 -15.06 -6.61
N GLY A 273 -11.92 -15.85 -7.31
CA GLY A 273 -12.45 -17.10 -6.79
C GLY A 273 -13.58 -16.99 -5.77
N LEU A 274 -14.05 -15.78 -5.41
CA LEU A 274 -15.21 -15.59 -4.53
C LEU A 274 -16.34 -14.86 -5.22
N ARG A 275 -17.59 -15.27 -4.97
CA ARG A 275 -18.84 -14.69 -5.49
C ARG A 275 -19.63 -14.01 -4.39
N GLY A 276 -20.55 -13.12 -4.77
CA GLY A 276 -21.47 -12.46 -3.83
C GLY A 276 -20.84 -11.36 -2.96
N ILE A 277 -19.58 -10.98 -3.20
CA ILE A 277 -18.86 -9.96 -2.44
C ILE A 277 -18.11 -8.98 -3.35
N LEU A 278 -18.06 -7.72 -2.92
CA LEU A 278 -17.22 -6.64 -3.44
C LEU A 278 -16.34 -6.10 -2.32
N VAL A 279 -15.11 -5.67 -2.64
CA VAL A 279 -14.24 -4.96 -1.70
C VAL A 279 -14.04 -3.54 -2.17
N THR A 280 -14.14 -2.57 -1.27
CA THR A 280 -13.90 -1.15 -1.55
C THR A 280 -12.97 -0.55 -0.50
N GLY A 281 -12.42 0.62 -0.78
CA GLY A 281 -11.51 1.31 0.11
C GLY A 281 -10.06 0.96 -0.18
N LEU A 282 -9.26 0.88 0.87
CA LEU A 282 -7.84 0.49 0.75
C LEU A 282 -7.64 -1.00 0.46
N GLY A 283 -8.67 -1.83 0.68
CA GLY A 283 -8.58 -3.29 0.58
C GLY A 283 -8.70 -3.87 -0.82
N ILE A 284 -8.88 -3.04 -1.86
CA ILE A 284 -9.02 -3.50 -3.25
C ILE A 284 -7.71 -4.12 -3.80
N SER A 285 -7.77 -4.75 -4.96
CA SER A 285 -6.58 -5.31 -5.61
C SER A 285 -5.72 -4.26 -6.28
N VAL A 286 -4.68 -3.85 -5.58
CA VAL A 286 -3.72 -2.83 -6.01
C VAL A 286 -2.36 -3.11 -5.38
N HIS A 287 -1.28 -2.84 -6.10
CA HIS A 287 0.07 -2.88 -5.57
C HIS A 287 0.23 -1.83 -4.46
N ARG A 288 1.01 -2.12 -3.41
CA ARG A 288 1.14 -1.20 -2.25
C ARG A 288 1.57 0.20 -2.63
N ASP A 289 2.52 0.29 -3.56
CA ASP A 289 3.05 1.58 -3.99
C ASP A 289 2.04 2.35 -4.86
N SER A 290 1.03 1.67 -5.43
CA SER A 290 -0.05 2.30 -6.19
C SER A 290 -1.18 2.82 -5.31
N VAL A 291 -1.30 2.36 -4.05
CA VAL A 291 -2.32 2.81 -3.11
C VAL A 291 -2.37 4.34 -2.97
N PRO A 292 -1.25 5.09 -2.81
CA PRO A 292 -1.23 6.56 -2.78
C PRO A 292 -1.95 7.24 -3.95
N LEU A 293 -2.04 6.58 -5.12
CA LEU A 293 -2.64 7.14 -6.33
C LEU A 293 -4.18 6.98 -6.41
N ILE A 294 -4.78 6.25 -5.46
CA ILE A 294 -6.24 5.97 -5.45
C ILE A 294 -6.89 6.14 -4.08
N ARG A 295 -6.12 6.49 -3.03
CA ARG A 295 -6.59 6.48 -1.64
C ARG A 295 -7.02 7.84 -1.07
N MET A 296 -7.17 8.88 -1.87
CA MET A 296 -7.59 10.16 -1.32
C MET A 296 -9.07 10.08 -0.90
N GLN A 297 -9.44 10.76 0.19
CA GLN A 297 -10.81 10.68 0.72
C GLN A 297 -11.89 10.97 -0.35
N PRO A 298 -11.74 11.99 -1.23
CA PRO A 298 -12.67 12.21 -2.35
C PRO A 298 -12.78 11.03 -3.34
N ASP A 299 -11.65 10.38 -3.66
CA ASP A 299 -11.61 9.28 -4.61
C ASP A 299 -12.36 8.06 -4.04
N LEU A 300 -12.15 7.79 -2.76
CA LEU A 300 -12.76 6.66 -2.05
C LEU A 300 -14.25 6.87 -1.77
N GLN A 301 -14.68 8.13 -1.62
CA GLN A 301 -16.10 8.45 -1.55
C GLN A 301 -16.82 8.14 -2.86
N ASN A 302 -16.22 8.53 -3.99
CA ASN A 302 -16.71 8.18 -5.32
C ASN A 302 -16.67 6.67 -5.57
N GLN A 303 -15.60 5.99 -5.15
CA GLN A 303 -15.46 4.54 -5.24
C GLN A 303 -16.55 3.81 -4.44
N GLY A 304 -16.74 4.17 -3.17
CA GLY A 304 -17.78 3.59 -2.33
C GLY A 304 -19.16 3.75 -2.97
N TYR A 305 -19.53 4.95 -3.40
CA TYR A 305 -20.81 5.19 -4.07
C TYR A 305 -20.98 4.33 -5.32
N ALA A 306 -19.95 4.24 -6.17
CA ALA A 306 -19.98 3.43 -7.39
C ALA A 306 -20.22 1.93 -7.09
N VAL A 307 -19.54 1.39 -6.08
CA VAL A 307 -19.71 0.00 -5.61
C VAL A 307 -21.11 -0.23 -5.05
N GLY A 308 -21.63 0.72 -4.28
CA GLY A 308 -23.00 0.70 -3.77
C GLY A 308 -24.04 0.64 -4.89
N THR A 309 -23.90 1.51 -5.91
CA THR A 309 -24.75 1.48 -7.09
C THR A 309 -24.66 0.14 -7.83
N ALA A 310 -23.44 -0.38 -8.05
CA ALA A 310 -23.25 -1.67 -8.71
C ALA A 310 -23.95 -2.82 -7.96
N ALA A 311 -23.84 -2.85 -6.63
CA ALA A 311 -24.53 -3.84 -5.80
C ALA A 311 -26.06 -3.74 -5.91
N ALA A 312 -26.61 -2.53 -6.04
CA ALA A 312 -28.05 -2.35 -6.25
C ALA A 312 -28.50 -2.82 -7.64
N MET A 313 -27.69 -2.64 -8.68
CA MET A 313 -28.02 -3.08 -10.05
C MET A 313 -28.15 -4.60 -10.18
N VAL A 314 -27.44 -5.38 -9.35
CA VAL A 314 -27.48 -6.85 -9.39
C VAL A 314 -28.47 -7.47 -8.42
N ARG A 315 -29.26 -6.66 -7.69
CA ARG A 315 -30.23 -7.09 -6.67
C ARG A 315 -31.19 -8.17 -7.16
N ASP A 316 -31.67 -8.00 -8.39
CA ASP A 316 -32.66 -8.87 -9.04
C ASP A 316 -31.98 -9.97 -9.89
N LEU A 317 -30.65 -9.91 -10.01
CA LEU A 317 -29.78 -10.90 -10.66
C LEU A 317 -29.11 -11.84 -9.65
N GLY A 318 -29.80 -12.12 -8.54
CA GLY A 318 -29.28 -12.96 -7.44
C GLY A 318 -28.18 -12.31 -6.59
N GLY A 319 -27.93 -11.00 -6.76
CA GLY A 319 -26.88 -10.27 -6.06
C GLY A 319 -25.46 -10.62 -6.51
N GLU A 320 -25.29 -11.20 -7.70
CA GLU A 320 -23.98 -11.55 -8.24
C GLU A 320 -23.27 -10.30 -8.80
N PRO A 321 -22.21 -9.77 -8.15
CA PRO A 321 -21.54 -8.55 -8.61
C PRO A 321 -21.01 -8.66 -10.04
N ARG A 322 -20.56 -9.85 -10.45
CA ARG A 322 -20.07 -10.13 -11.81
C ARG A 322 -21.12 -10.00 -12.91
N LYS A 323 -22.41 -9.96 -12.56
CA LYS A 323 -23.52 -9.76 -13.52
C LYS A 323 -23.89 -8.30 -13.71
N VAL A 324 -23.11 -7.35 -13.16
CA VAL A 324 -23.40 -5.93 -13.34
C VAL A 324 -23.37 -5.55 -14.82
N ASP A 325 -24.37 -4.79 -15.27
CA ASP A 325 -24.39 -4.21 -16.60
C ASP A 325 -23.43 -3.02 -16.63
N MET A 326 -22.21 -3.25 -17.12
CA MET A 326 -21.14 -2.25 -17.06
C MET A 326 -21.48 -0.97 -17.82
N ALA A 327 -22.17 -1.08 -18.97
CA ALA A 327 -22.57 0.08 -19.75
C ALA A 327 -23.60 0.93 -18.99
N LYS A 328 -24.58 0.31 -18.33
CA LYS A 328 -25.54 1.04 -17.47
C LYS A 328 -24.85 1.65 -16.25
N LEU A 329 -23.93 0.92 -15.61
CA LEU A 329 -23.17 1.45 -14.49
C LEU A 329 -22.35 2.68 -14.91
N GLN A 330 -21.57 2.58 -15.98
CA GLN A 330 -20.77 3.71 -16.47
C GLN A 330 -21.63 4.91 -16.88
N LYS A 331 -22.77 4.69 -17.56
CA LYS A 331 -23.73 5.78 -17.86
C LYS A 331 -24.21 6.49 -16.59
N HIS A 332 -24.56 5.74 -15.54
CA HIS A 332 -24.95 6.32 -14.25
C HIS A 332 -23.79 7.09 -13.60
N LEU A 333 -22.58 6.54 -13.63
CA LEU A 333 -21.40 7.18 -13.04
C LEU A 333 -20.98 8.45 -13.79
N VAL A 334 -21.17 8.50 -15.11
CA VAL A 334 -21.01 9.72 -15.92
C VAL A 334 -22.06 10.75 -15.58
N ALA A 335 -23.35 10.36 -15.49
CA ALA A 335 -24.41 11.26 -15.06
C ALA A 335 -24.17 11.81 -13.64
N LYS A 336 -23.53 11.02 -12.77
CA LYS A 336 -23.11 11.46 -11.43
C LYS A 336 -21.88 12.37 -11.45
N GLY A 337 -21.12 12.39 -12.53
CA GLY A 337 -19.83 13.09 -12.66
C GLY A 337 -18.67 12.37 -11.98
N ILE A 338 -18.78 11.06 -11.70
CA ILE A 338 -17.69 10.23 -11.15
C ILE A 338 -16.70 9.86 -12.26
N LEU A 339 -17.22 9.63 -13.47
CA LEU A 339 -16.46 9.39 -14.68
C LEU A 339 -16.74 10.48 -15.72
N PRO A 340 -15.79 10.79 -16.62
CA PRO A 340 -16.10 11.54 -17.82
C PRO A 340 -16.78 10.64 -18.87
N GLU A 341 -17.51 11.26 -19.80
CA GLU A 341 -18.20 10.56 -20.89
C GLU A 341 -17.26 9.72 -21.77
N THR A 342 -16.00 10.15 -21.92
CA THR A 342 -14.96 9.42 -22.67
C THR A 342 -14.64 8.03 -22.13
N MET A 343 -15.07 7.69 -20.91
CA MET A 343 -14.90 6.34 -20.35
C MET A 343 -15.99 5.36 -20.79
N ILE A 344 -17.11 5.84 -21.34
CA ILE A 344 -18.15 4.94 -21.88
C ILE A 344 -17.60 4.29 -23.15
N GLY A 345 -17.50 2.96 -23.15
CA GLY A 345 -16.96 2.20 -24.28
C GLY A 345 -15.45 2.35 -24.46
N ALA A 346 -14.73 2.92 -23.49
CA ALA A 346 -13.28 2.92 -23.48
C ALA A 346 -12.75 1.48 -23.61
N LYS A 347 -11.61 1.31 -24.28
CA LYS A 347 -10.94 0.02 -24.38
C LYS A 347 -9.78 -0.06 -23.39
N ASP A 348 -9.26 -1.26 -23.21
CA ASP A 348 -7.95 -1.40 -22.59
C ASP A 348 -6.92 -0.83 -23.57
N THR A 349 -6.12 0.14 -23.12
CA THR A 349 -5.08 0.76 -23.96
C THR A 349 -3.82 -0.10 -24.05
N PHE A 350 -3.76 -1.22 -23.33
CA PHE A 350 -2.65 -2.16 -23.34
C PHE A 350 -3.08 -3.58 -23.76
N PRO A 351 -2.14 -4.37 -24.30
CA PRO A 351 -0.74 -4.01 -24.58
C PRO A 351 -0.60 -3.08 -25.80
N LEU A 352 0.40 -2.18 -25.79
CA LEU A 352 0.73 -1.32 -26.93
C LEU A 352 1.42 -2.13 -28.05
N PRO A 353 1.45 -1.68 -29.32
CA PRO A 353 2.23 -2.35 -30.36
C PRO A 353 3.74 -2.22 -30.17
N ASP A 354 4.54 -3.14 -30.71
CA ASP A 354 6.01 -3.20 -30.53
C ASP A 354 6.72 -1.90 -30.92
N ARG A 355 6.23 -1.23 -31.96
CA ARG A 355 6.77 0.07 -32.41
C ARG A 355 6.81 1.12 -31.30
N ASP A 356 5.87 1.07 -30.35
CA ASP A 356 5.81 2.04 -29.25
C ASP A 356 6.84 1.71 -28.18
N TYR A 357 7.08 0.42 -27.90
CA TYR A 357 8.18 -0.04 -27.05
C TYR A 357 9.55 0.27 -27.67
N GLU A 358 9.71 0.06 -28.98
CA GLU A 358 10.92 0.40 -29.71
C GLU A 358 11.24 1.90 -29.63
N LYS A 359 10.25 2.74 -29.94
CA LYS A 359 10.38 4.21 -29.86
C LYS A 359 10.68 4.66 -28.43
N ALA A 360 10.02 4.06 -27.44
CA ALA A 360 10.24 4.37 -26.03
C ALA A 360 11.66 4.03 -25.59
N ALA A 361 12.17 2.85 -25.96
CA ALA A 361 13.52 2.39 -25.65
C ALA A 361 14.59 3.28 -26.31
N ALA A 362 14.43 3.58 -27.61
CA ALA A 362 15.37 4.42 -28.35
C ALA A 362 15.48 5.84 -27.78
N ALA A 363 14.39 6.37 -27.22
CA ALA A 363 14.35 7.70 -26.64
C ALA A 363 14.53 7.72 -25.11
N LEU A 364 14.79 6.60 -24.43
CA LEU A 364 14.79 6.53 -22.97
C LEU A 364 15.79 7.49 -22.30
N ALA A 365 16.96 7.68 -22.91
CA ALA A 365 17.99 8.57 -22.38
C ALA A 365 17.57 10.05 -22.41
N SER A 366 16.90 10.49 -23.49
CA SER A 366 16.43 11.87 -23.64
C SER A 366 15.03 12.12 -23.09
N LYS A 367 14.24 11.06 -22.90
CA LYS A 367 12.87 11.07 -22.37
C LYS A 367 12.71 10.04 -21.24
N PRO A 368 13.21 10.36 -20.03
CA PRO A 368 13.09 9.49 -18.86
C PRO A 368 11.67 8.95 -18.61
N GLU A 369 10.64 9.74 -18.88
CA GLU A 369 9.23 9.37 -18.74
C GLU A 369 8.80 8.11 -19.52
N ASN A 370 9.53 7.74 -20.57
CA ASN A 370 9.30 6.50 -21.31
C ASN A 370 9.51 5.24 -20.46
N LEU A 371 10.22 5.35 -19.33
CA LEU A 371 10.43 4.24 -18.42
C LEU A 371 9.11 3.61 -17.96
N GLY A 372 8.07 4.41 -17.73
CA GLY A 372 6.77 3.89 -17.29
C GLY A 372 6.18 2.91 -18.29
N LEU A 373 6.26 3.24 -19.59
CA LEU A 373 5.81 2.38 -20.68
C LEU A 373 6.65 1.11 -20.75
N LEU A 374 7.98 1.22 -20.71
CA LEU A 374 8.90 0.08 -20.81
C LEU A 374 8.74 -0.91 -19.63
N MET A 375 8.29 -0.43 -18.48
CA MET A 375 8.07 -1.27 -17.30
C MET A 375 6.67 -1.90 -17.24
N THR A 376 5.74 -1.54 -18.14
CA THR A 376 4.44 -2.23 -18.25
C THR A 376 4.59 -3.67 -18.75
N ASP A 377 5.58 -3.91 -19.62
CA ASP A 377 5.92 -5.24 -20.11
C ASP A 377 7.44 -5.37 -20.25
N PRO A 378 8.13 -5.80 -19.17
CA PRO A 378 9.58 -5.92 -19.17
C PRO A 378 10.11 -6.92 -20.21
N LYS A 379 9.38 -8.03 -20.44
CA LYS A 379 9.80 -9.06 -21.40
C LYS A 379 9.78 -8.52 -22.82
N ARG A 380 8.73 -7.78 -23.17
CA ARG A 380 8.58 -7.15 -24.48
C ARG A 380 9.55 -5.99 -24.69
N SER A 381 9.91 -5.28 -23.62
CA SER A 381 10.83 -4.14 -23.68
C SER A 381 12.30 -4.54 -23.84
N ALA A 382 12.70 -5.71 -23.32
CA ALA A 382 14.11 -6.12 -23.29
C ALA A 382 14.80 -6.13 -24.67
N PRO A 383 14.25 -6.73 -25.75
CA PRO A 383 14.90 -6.71 -27.07
C PRO A 383 15.14 -5.29 -27.60
N HIS A 384 14.19 -4.38 -27.39
CA HIS A 384 14.29 -2.99 -27.82
C HIS A 384 15.33 -2.21 -27.02
N LEU A 385 15.42 -2.46 -25.72
CA LEU A 385 16.44 -1.86 -24.85
C LEU A 385 17.85 -2.34 -25.21
N ARG A 386 18.04 -3.63 -25.54
CA ARG A 386 19.33 -4.14 -26.04
C ARG A 386 19.75 -3.46 -27.34
N LYS A 387 18.82 -3.31 -28.29
CA LYS A 387 19.05 -2.57 -29.54
C LYS A 387 19.42 -1.10 -29.28
N ALA A 388 18.70 -0.45 -28.36
CA ALA A 388 18.99 0.94 -27.97
C ALA A 388 20.37 1.07 -27.31
N LEU A 389 20.77 0.12 -26.46
CA LEU A 389 22.09 0.10 -25.83
C LEU A 389 23.21 -0.05 -26.88
N ALA A 390 23.03 -0.93 -27.86
CA ALA A 390 23.99 -1.14 -28.93
C ALA A 390 24.18 0.12 -29.81
N ALA A 391 23.12 0.91 -29.98
CA ALA A 391 23.15 2.17 -30.73
C ALA A 391 23.65 3.38 -29.91
N ALA A 392 23.62 3.32 -28.58
CA ALA A 392 23.97 4.43 -27.71
C ALA A 392 25.49 4.61 -27.60
N THR A 393 25.97 5.83 -27.88
CA THR A 393 27.39 6.21 -27.80
C THR A 393 27.72 7.04 -26.56
N ALA A 394 26.79 7.87 -26.07
CA ALA A 394 27.01 8.72 -24.90
C ALA A 394 27.04 7.88 -23.59
N PRO A 395 28.05 8.04 -22.71
CA PRO A 395 28.17 7.23 -21.49
C PRO A 395 26.94 7.27 -20.59
N GLU A 396 26.35 8.45 -20.37
CA GLU A 396 25.14 8.58 -19.53
C GLU A 396 23.92 7.86 -20.13
N ALA A 397 23.78 7.89 -21.46
CA ALA A 397 22.70 7.19 -22.15
C ALA A 397 22.87 5.66 -22.05
N ARG A 398 24.10 5.18 -22.25
CA ARG A 398 24.44 3.76 -22.10
C ARG A 398 24.16 3.28 -20.68
N LEU A 399 24.63 4.01 -19.66
CA LEU A 399 24.39 3.69 -18.26
C LEU A 399 22.90 3.62 -17.93
N ARG A 400 22.09 4.59 -18.39
CA ARG A 400 20.65 4.58 -18.11
C ARG A 400 19.92 3.40 -18.76
N ILE A 401 20.29 3.03 -19.98
CA ILE A 401 19.71 1.88 -20.67
C ILE A 401 20.16 0.56 -20.01
N ALA A 402 21.46 0.43 -19.70
CA ALA A 402 22.02 -0.73 -19.00
C ALA A 402 21.42 -0.91 -17.61
N GLN A 403 21.26 0.17 -16.83
CA GLN A 403 20.57 0.14 -15.55
C GLN A 403 19.12 -0.33 -15.71
N THR A 404 18.41 0.14 -16.75
CA THR A 404 17.02 -0.28 -17.01
C THR A 404 16.94 -1.76 -17.35
N LEU A 405 17.84 -2.27 -18.21
CA LEU A 405 17.97 -3.70 -18.52
C LEU A 405 18.22 -4.53 -17.25
N ALA A 406 19.20 -4.12 -16.44
CA ALA A 406 19.53 -4.80 -15.18
C ALA A 406 18.32 -4.81 -14.22
N MET A 407 17.58 -3.71 -14.11
CA MET A 407 16.39 -3.62 -13.27
C MET A 407 15.24 -4.53 -13.74
N ILE A 408 15.12 -4.81 -15.04
CA ILE A 408 14.15 -5.78 -15.56
C ILE A 408 14.64 -7.23 -15.57
N GLY A 409 15.87 -7.48 -15.07
CA GLY A 409 16.44 -8.83 -14.98
C GLY A 409 17.23 -9.26 -16.21
N ASP A 410 17.73 -8.30 -16.98
CA ASP A 410 18.56 -8.53 -18.16
C ASP A 410 20.00 -8.02 -17.91
N PRO A 411 21.02 -8.89 -17.93
CA PRO A 411 22.40 -8.49 -17.62
C PRO A 411 23.10 -7.81 -18.80
N THR A 412 22.44 -7.58 -19.94
CA THR A 412 23.08 -6.92 -21.08
C THR A 412 23.56 -5.51 -20.71
N GLY A 413 24.86 -5.26 -20.84
CA GLY A 413 25.48 -3.98 -20.49
C GLY A 413 25.82 -3.81 -19.01
N ILE A 414 25.74 -4.87 -18.19
CA ILE A 414 25.97 -4.79 -16.74
C ILE A 414 27.31 -4.17 -16.34
N GLU A 415 28.34 -4.31 -17.19
CA GLU A 415 29.66 -3.72 -16.97
C GLU A 415 29.61 -2.18 -16.84
N GLU A 416 28.72 -1.51 -17.57
CA GLU A 416 28.50 -0.06 -17.44
C GLU A 416 28.04 0.31 -16.02
N VAL A 417 27.18 -0.52 -15.43
CA VAL A 417 26.66 -0.34 -14.07
C VAL A 417 27.75 -0.68 -13.03
N ILE A 418 28.51 -1.76 -13.24
CA ILE A 418 29.63 -2.15 -12.38
C ILE A 418 30.65 -1.02 -12.29
N GLN A 419 31.07 -0.47 -13.43
CA GLN A 419 32.03 0.63 -13.49
C GLN A 419 31.50 1.88 -12.80
N ALA A 420 30.22 2.22 -13.01
CA ALA A 420 29.60 3.36 -12.33
C ALA A 420 29.59 3.20 -10.78
N VAL A 421 29.32 2.00 -10.27
CA VAL A 421 29.34 1.71 -8.82
C VAL A 421 30.76 1.74 -8.26
N ARG A 422 31.74 1.17 -8.96
CA ARG A 422 33.16 1.15 -8.55
C ARG A 422 33.79 2.54 -8.54
N LYS A 423 33.37 3.43 -9.43
CA LYS A 423 33.87 4.81 -9.50
C LYS A 423 33.53 5.62 -8.25
N ALA A 424 32.43 5.32 -7.58
CA ALA A 424 32.14 5.94 -6.29
C ALA A 424 33.03 5.27 -5.23
N GLU A 425 33.93 6.00 -4.57
CA GLU A 425 34.77 5.43 -3.50
C GLU A 425 34.03 5.34 -2.17
N THR A 426 33.07 6.25 -1.95
CA THR A 426 32.24 6.34 -0.75
C THR A 426 30.75 6.21 -1.09
N TRP A 427 29.92 6.09 -0.05
CA TRP A 427 28.48 6.22 -0.20
C TRP A 427 28.10 7.69 -0.42
N ASP A 428 27.17 7.93 -1.35
CA ASP A 428 26.56 9.25 -1.55
C ASP A 428 25.53 9.54 -0.45
N LYS A 429 24.82 10.67 -0.53
CA LYS A 429 23.81 10.97 0.49
C LYS A 429 22.60 10.04 0.34
N GLY A 430 22.49 9.08 1.25
CA GLY A 430 21.37 8.16 1.34
C GLY A 430 20.11 8.74 1.98
N TRP A 431 19.19 7.83 2.28
CA TRP A 431 17.90 8.12 2.89
C TRP A 431 17.74 7.37 4.22
N ASN A 432 17.17 8.09 5.19
CA ASN A 432 16.78 7.56 6.48
C ASN A 432 15.27 7.73 6.66
N TYR A 433 14.65 6.78 7.36
CA TYR A 433 13.25 6.86 7.74
C TYR A 433 12.96 8.14 8.55
N ARG A 434 11.87 8.82 8.25
CA ARG A 434 11.40 10.06 8.91
C ARG A 434 9.96 9.91 9.39
N ALA A 435 9.38 10.86 10.12
CA ALA A 435 7.99 10.76 10.59
C ALA A 435 7.02 11.20 9.47
N MET A 436 6.04 12.05 9.82
CA MET A 436 5.39 12.97 8.91
C MET A 436 6.38 13.54 7.89
N GLY A 437 6.00 13.53 6.61
CA GLY A 437 6.82 14.12 5.55
C GLY A 437 7.61 13.14 4.68
N GLN A 438 7.43 11.82 4.83
CA GLN A 438 8.11 10.81 4.02
C GLN A 438 7.59 10.76 2.58
N PHE A 439 8.25 11.52 1.71
CA PHE A 439 7.92 11.62 0.29
C PHE A 439 9.20 11.66 -0.55
N GLY A 440 9.07 11.34 -1.83
CA GLY A 440 10.17 11.44 -2.78
C GLY A 440 11.15 10.27 -2.69
N ASN A 441 12.36 10.48 -3.22
CA ASN A 441 13.37 9.44 -3.35
C ASN A 441 13.72 8.84 -1.98
N ASN A 442 13.65 7.52 -1.89
CA ASN A 442 14.06 6.72 -0.73
C ASN A 442 15.28 5.83 -1.01
N MET A 443 15.91 6.03 -2.18
CA MET A 443 17.18 5.46 -2.60
C MET A 443 17.99 6.57 -3.28
N SER A 444 19.28 6.62 -2.99
CA SER A 444 20.23 7.53 -3.66
C SER A 444 20.54 7.04 -5.08
N PRO A 445 21.16 7.88 -5.94
CA PRO A 445 21.67 7.41 -7.23
C PRO A 445 22.54 6.15 -7.11
N LEU A 446 23.47 6.08 -6.15
CA LEU A 446 24.29 4.89 -5.95
C LEU A 446 23.49 3.68 -5.48
N ASP A 447 22.52 3.86 -4.59
CA ASP A 447 21.61 2.77 -4.15
C ASP A 447 20.89 2.12 -5.33
N THR A 448 20.41 2.93 -6.28
CA THR A 448 19.68 2.42 -7.44
C THR A 448 20.55 1.62 -8.39
N LEU A 449 21.85 1.95 -8.49
CA LEU A 449 22.82 1.19 -9.27
C LEU A 449 23.15 -0.13 -8.57
N VAL A 450 23.40 -0.12 -7.26
CA VAL A 450 23.63 -1.34 -6.46
C VAL A 450 22.41 -2.27 -6.51
N TYR A 451 21.20 -1.72 -6.42
CA TYR A 451 19.98 -2.51 -6.56
C TYR A 451 19.85 -3.11 -7.96
N ALA A 452 20.20 -2.36 -9.00
CA ALA A 452 20.21 -2.85 -10.38
C ALA A 452 21.23 -4.00 -10.57
N LEU A 453 22.43 -3.90 -9.96
CA LEU A 453 23.42 -4.99 -9.97
C LEU A 453 22.79 -6.31 -9.49
N GLY A 454 22.12 -6.30 -8.34
CA GLY A 454 21.44 -7.50 -7.84
C GLY A 454 20.27 -7.96 -8.69
N ARG A 455 19.48 -7.03 -9.24
CA ARG A 455 18.34 -7.38 -10.11
C ARG A 455 18.74 -7.99 -11.44
N SER A 456 19.94 -7.68 -11.95
CA SER A 456 20.48 -8.25 -13.19
C SER A 456 20.54 -9.78 -13.18
N GLY A 457 20.70 -10.37 -11.99
CA GLY A 457 20.91 -11.80 -11.83
C GLY A 457 22.33 -12.26 -12.17
N ASP A 458 23.24 -11.34 -12.51
CA ASP A 458 24.61 -11.67 -12.91
C ASP A 458 25.53 -11.83 -11.69
N ALA A 459 26.11 -13.03 -11.53
CA ALA A 459 27.00 -13.36 -10.42
C ALA A 459 28.32 -12.56 -10.43
N SER A 460 28.75 -12.02 -11.59
CA SER A 460 29.95 -11.18 -11.68
C SER A 460 29.83 -9.88 -10.88
N THR A 461 28.60 -9.45 -10.55
CA THR A 461 28.33 -8.23 -9.79
C THR A 461 28.62 -8.35 -8.30
N VAL A 462 28.72 -9.58 -7.78
CA VAL A 462 28.80 -9.87 -6.33
C VAL A 462 29.99 -9.17 -5.68
N SER A 463 31.18 -9.24 -6.28
CA SER A 463 32.37 -8.62 -5.69
C SER A 463 32.19 -7.11 -5.51
N THR A 464 31.61 -6.44 -6.51
CA THR A 464 31.35 -5.00 -6.48
C THR A 464 30.34 -4.61 -5.40
N ILE A 465 29.34 -5.47 -5.15
CA ILE A 465 28.39 -5.26 -4.05
C ILE A 465 29.08 -5.47 -2.70
N LEU A 466 29.97 -6.45 -2.57
CA LEU A 466 30.72 -6.71 -1.34
C LEU A 466 31.70 -5.58 -0.99
N ASP A 467 32.33 -4.96 -1.99
CA ASP A 467 33.15 -3.76 -1.79
C ASP A 467 32.32 -2.65 -1.13
N LYS A 468 31.04 -2.52 -1.50
CA LYS A 468 30.10 -1.57 -0.89
C LYS A 468 29.61 -1.96 0.49
N VAL A 469 29.49 -3.25 0.78
CA VAL A 469 29.17 -3.75 2.14
C VAL A 469 30.28 -3.40 3.12
N ALA A 470 31.55 -3.45 2.71
CA ALA A 470 32.69 -3.13 3.58
C ALA A 470 32.65 -1.70 4.13
N LEU A 471 32.02 -0.77 3.39
CA LEU A 471 31.87 0.64 3.75
C LEU A 471 30.70 0.93 4.70
N LEU A 472 29.91 -0.07 5.08
CA LEU A 472 28.72 0.12 5.92
C LEU A 472 29.04 0.02 7.41
N ASP A 473 28.39 0.86 8.20
CA ASP A 473 28.30 0.78 9.66
C ASP A 473 27.02 1.48 10.17
N ALA A 474 26.87 1.58 11.49
CA ALA A 474 25.66 2.11 12.11
C ALA A 474 25.40 3.60 11.82
N THR A 475 26.41 4.36 11.36
CA THR A 475 26.33 5.79 11.03
C THR A 475 25.87 6.04 9.60
N VAL A 476 26.02 5.04 8.72
CA VAL A 476 25.64 5.13 7.31
C VAL A 476 24.11 5.09 7.16
N ASP A 477 23.58 5.86 6.20
CA ASP A 477 22.14 5.98 5.97
C ASP A 477 21.48 4.61 5.66
N PHE A 478 20.21 4.45 6.08
CA PHE A 478 19.47 3.18 5.97
C PHE A 478 19.33 2.68 4.52
N SER A 479 19.13 3.57 3.55
CA SER A 479 18.92 3.17 2.16
C SER A 479 20.08 2.36 1.57
N HIS A 480 21.32 2.66 1.96
CA HIS A 480 22.51 1.91 1.51
C HIS A 480 22.50 0.47 2.00
N HIS A 481 22.17 0.27 3.28
CA HIS A 481 21.99 -1.05 3.88
C HIS A 481 20.87 -1.83 3.18
N ARG A 482 19.76 -1.15 2.88
CA ARG A 482 18.64 -1.75 2.16
C ARG A 482 19.04 -2.13 0.74
N ALA A 483 19.75 -1.28 0.00
CA ALA A 483 20.17 -1.52 -1.37
C ALA A 483 21.06 -2.77 -1.48
N VAL A 484 22.10 -2.87 -0.64
CA VAL A 484 22.97 -4.07 -0.64
C VAL A 484 22.21 -5.32 -0.21
N SER A 485 21.31 -5.22 0.76
CA SER A 485 20.52 -6.36 1.25
C SER A 485 19.61 -6.89 0.15
N LEU A 486 18.86 -6.01 -0.53
CA LEU A 486 18.00 -6.38 -1.66
C LEU A 486 18.80 -6.97 -2.81
N ALA A 487 19.98 -6.41 -3.11
CA ALA A 487 20.82 -6.89 -4.19
C ALA A 487 21.38 -8.29 -3.92
N LEU A 488 21.99 -8.50 -2.75
CA LEU A 488 22.56 -9.78 -2.35
C LEU A 488 21.49 -10.86 -2.15
N GLU A 489 20.34 -10.49 -1.60
CA GLU A 489 19.22 -11.42 -1.44
C GLU A 489 18.67 -11.94 -2.78
N ARG A 490 18.74 -11.12 -3.83
CA ARG A 490 18.32 -11.50 -5.17
C ARG A 490 19.30 -12.50 -5.79
N LEU A 491 20.60 -12.28 -5.60
CA LEU A 491 21.68 -13.11 -6.15
C LEU A 491 21.95 -14.38 -5.32
N ARG A 492 21.71 -14.32 -4.00
CA ARG A 492 21.97 -15.35 -2.99
C ARG A 492 23.38 -15.97 -3.02
N PRO A 493 24.47 -15.18 -3.13
CA PRO A 493 25.82 -15.75 -3.20
C PRO A 493 26.29 -16.20 -1.82
N PRO A 494 26.72 -17.48 -1.64
CA PRO A 494 27.30 -17.95 -0.39
C PRO A 494 28.46 -17.11 0.14
N ALA A 495 29.25 -16.54 -0.78
CA ALA A 495 30.38 -15.68 -0.47
C ALA A 495 30.02 -14.38 0.26
N ALA A 496 28.75 -13.94 0.23
CA ALA A 496 28.32 -12.74 0.94
C ALA A 496 28.04 -12.96 2.42
N ALA A 497 27.80 -14.20 2.85
CA ALA A 497 27.40 -14.49 4.22
C ALA A 497 28.42 -14.04 5.29
N PRO A 498 29.74 -14.28 5.14
CA PRO A 498 30.72 -13.81 6.11
C PRO A 498 30.76 -12.27 6.23
N ALA A 499 30.65 -11.55 5.11
CA ALA A 499 30.67 -10.09 5.10
C ALA A 499 29.43 -9.49 5.79
N LEU A 500 28.24 -10.06 5.54
CA LEU A 500 27.01 -9.63 6.19
C LEU A 500 27.00 -9.95 7.69
N ALA A 501 27.54 -11.12 8.08
CA ALA A 501 27.71 -11.48 9.49
C ALA A 501 28.67 -10.52 10.22
N ALA A 502 29.82 -10.21 9.61
CA ALA A 502 30.77 -9.24 10.15
C ALA A 502 30.15 -7.83 10.29
N LEU A 503 29.32 -7.42 9.32
CA LEU A 503 28.61 -6.15 9.38
C LEU A 503 27.60 -6.12 10.55
N LEU A 504 26.82 -7.19 10.75
CA LEU A 504 25.86 -7.30 11.86
C LEU A 504 26.52 -7.37 13.24
N ALA A 505 27.78 -7.80 13.30
CA ALA A 505 28.59 -7.84 14.51
C ALA A 505 29.21 -6.48 14.91
N LYS A 506 29.20 -5.48 14.01
CA LYS A 506 29.66 -4.12 14.35
C LYS A 506 28.76 -3.47 15.40
N GLU A 507 29.31 -2.51 16.13
CA GLU A 507 28.59 -1.78 17.18
C GLU A 507 27.27 -1.19 16.64
N ASN A 508 26.19 -1.33 17.42
CA ASN A 508 24.85 -0.82 17.10
C ASN A 508 24.20 -1.37 15.81
N MET A 509 24.72 -2.44 15.21
CA MET A 509 24.14 -3.04 13.99
C MET A 509 23.07 -4.10 14.23
N SER A 510 23.00 -4.66 15.44
CA SER A 510 22.03 -5.67 15.86
C SER A 510 21.44 -5.39 17.25
N GLY A 511 20.39 -6.13 17.64
CA GLY A 511 19.74 -6.03 18.94
C GLY A 511 18.56 -5.05 19.00
N HIS A 512 17.91 -4.75 17.88
CA HIS A 512 16.84 -3.75 17.74
C HIS A 512 15.43 -4.36 17.68
N ALA A 513 15.27 -5.63 18.01
CA ALA A 513 13.96 -6.26 18.20
C ALA A 513 13.30 -5.77 19.51
N LEU A 514 11.99 -5.53 19.47
CA LEU A 514 11.22 -4.95 20.58
C LEU A 514 10.20 -5.96 21.11
N SER A 515 10.60 -6.74 22.10
CA SER A 515 9.81 -7.90 22.56
C SER A 515 8.61 -7.58 23.48
N ASN A 516 8.45 -6.31 23.91
CA ASN A 516 7.29 -5.87 24.68
C ASN A 516 7.11 -4.34 24.58
N VAL A 517 5.93 -3.86 24.96
CA VAL A 517 5.58 -2.44 24.94
C VAL A 517 6.55 -1.59 25.77
N GLY A 518 6.99 -2.07 26.94
CA GLY A 518 7.93 -1.36 27.81
C GLY A 518 9.27 -1.11 27.12
N LYS A 519 9.87 -2.13 26.51
CA LYS A 519 11.10 -2.02 25.70
C LYS A 519 10.92 -1.08 24.54
N ALA A 520 9.78 -1.14 23.83
CA ALA A 520 9.50 -0.22 22.74
C ALA A 520 9.50 1.24 23.23
N MET A 521 8.80 1.53 24.32
CA MET A 521 8.73 2.87 24.91
C MET A 521 10.09 3.40 25.36
N ASP A 522 10.87 2.54 26.01
CA ASP A 522 12.23 2.85 26.45
C ASP A 522 13.15 3.17 25.29
N ALA A 523 13.13 2.34 24.23
CA ALA A 523 13.94 2.54 23.04
C ALA A 523 13.62 3.88 22.37
N HIS A 524 12.35 4.25 22.29
CA HIS A 524 11.94 5.55 21.74
C HIS A 524 12.46 6.72 22.58
N THR A 525 12.19 6.71 23.88
CA THR A 525 12.52 7.86 24.75
C THR A 525 14.02 8.02 24.94
N LYS A 526 14.77 6.94 25.11
CA LYS A 526 16.22 6.97 25.36
C LYS A 526 17.04 7.40 24.15
N LEU A 527 16.58 7.08 22.93
CA LEU A 527 17.36 7.33 21.70
C LEU A 527 17.05 8.66 21.03
N ASP A 528 15.78 9.09 20.98
CA ASP A 528 15.39 10.30 20.24
C ASP A 528 14.68 11.36 21.09
N GLY A 529 14.53 11.12 22.40
CA GLY A 529 13.81 12.02 23.31
C GLY A 529 12.34 12.21 22.95
N SER A 530 11.80 11.37 22.06
CA SER A 530 10.49 11.48 21.47
C SER A 530 9.76 10.14 21.48
N LEU A 531 8.48 10.19 21.14
CA LEU A 531 7.64 9.02 20.91
C LEU A 531 7.21 8.95 19.45
N THR A 532 8.09 9.36 18.54
CA THR A 532 7.85 9.40 17.09
C THR A 532 8.55 8.25 16.36
N ALA A 533 9.17 7.36 17.14
CA ALA A 533 9.64 6.07 16.69
C ALA A 533 10.56 6.08 15.46
N LEU A 534 11.44 7.09 15.37
CA LEU A 534 12.30 7.26 14.20
C LEU A 534 13.57 6.43 14.29
N ALA A 535 14.41 6.68 15.29
CA ALA A 535 15.68 5.98 15.42
C ALA A 535 15.47 4.47 15.65
N PRO A 536 14.55 4.02 16.54
CA PRO A 536 14.34 2.59 16.73
C PRO A 536 13.77 1.91 15.49
N ARG A 537 12.86 2.54 14.74
CA ARG A 537 12.33 1.95 13.50
C ARG A 537 13.42 1.82 12.43
N ARG A 538 14.21 2.89 12.20
CA ARG A 538 15.33 2.86 11.26
C ARG A 538 16.30 1.72 11.60
N ASN A 539 16.66 1.59 12.88
CA ASN A 539 17.61 0.58 13.31
C ASN A 539 17.05 -0.84 13.16
N SER A 540 15.78 -1.09 13.55
CA SER A 540 15.14 -2.39 13.33
C SER A 540 15.00 -2.73 11.84
N LEU A 541 14.67 -1.75 10.99
CA LEU A 541 14.61 -1.96 9.55
C LEU A 541 15.98 -2.33 8.99
N ARG A 542 17.04 -1.62 9.37
CA ARG A 542 18.41 -1.95 8.97
C ARG A 542 18.78 -3.37 9.35
N GLU A 543 18.59 -3.73 10.61
CA GLU A 543 18.92 -5.07 11.13
C GLU A 543 18.15 -6.17 10.40
N ILE A 544 16.83 -6.02 10.25
CA ILE A 544 16.01 -7.09 9.66
C ILE A 544 16.33 -7.30 8.16
N TYR A 545 16.65 -6.24 7.42
CA TYR A 545 17.09 -6.36 6.01
C TYR A 545 18.45 -7.06 5.88
N LEU A 546 19.41 -6.75 6.74
CA LEU A 546 20.71 -7.42 6.74
C LEU A 546 20.58 -8.88 7.19
N ALA A 547 19.77 -9.16 8.21
CA ALA A 547 19.56 -10.50 8.74
C ALA A 547 18.91 -11.43 7.70
N ARG A 548 17.89 -10.95 6.96
CA ARG A 548 17.27 -11.74 5.89
C ARG A 548 18.19 -11.96 4.68
N ALA A 549 19.02 -10.97 4.33
CA ALA A 549 20.01 -11.14 3.29
C ALA A 549 21.05 -12.19 3.70
N LEU A 550 21.56 -12.11 4.94
CA LEU A 550 22.47 -13.09 5.51
C LEU A 550 21.86 -14.49 5.50
N TYR A 551 20.63 -14.63 5.99
CA TYR A 551 19.91 -15.90 6.07
C TYR A 551 19.82 -16.60 4.70
N ARG A 552 19.51 -15.84 3.65
CA ARG A 552 19.37 -16.35 2.26
C ARG A 552 20.70 -16.52 1.53
N CYS A 553 21.76 -15.84 1.97
CA CYS A 553 23.11 -16.03 1.44
C CYS A 553 23.86 -17.17 2.12
N GLY A 554 23.22 -17.99 2.96
CA GLY A 554 23.86 -19.16 3.60
C GLY A 554 24.01 -19.07 5.12
N ASP A 555 23.65 -17.93 5.72
CA ASP A 555 23.45 -17.80 7.18
C ASP A 555 24.70 -18.15 8.02
N HIS A 556 25.81 -17.46 7.76
CA HIS A 556 27.07 -17.67 8.46
C HIS A 556 26.87 -17.63 9.99
N ASP A 557 27.35 -18.67 10.68
CA ASP A 557 27.19 -18.91 12.12
C ASP A 557 25.74 -18.84 12.65
N GLY A 558 24.74 -19.04 11.77
CA GLY A 558 23.32 -18.97 12.13
C GLY A 558 22.88 -17.61 12.66
N ILE A 559 23.64 -16.53 12.41
CA ILE A 559 23.36 -15.19 12.96
C ILE A 559 22.06 -14.62 12.38
N GLY A 560 21.89 -14.70 11.06
CA GLY A 560 20.71 -14.17 10.37
C GLY A 560 19.43 -14.85 10.87
N LYS A 561 19.45 -16.18 10.96
CA LYS A 561 18.34 -16.96 11.54
C LYS A 561 18.03 -16.55 12.98
N ARG A 562 19.03 -16.46 13.87
CA ARG A 562 18.81 -16.09 15.28
C ARG A 562 18.18 -14.70 15.43
N ILE A 563 18.62 -13.73 14.63
CA ILE A 563 18.03 -12.39 14.63
C ILE A 563 16.57 -12.45 14.18
N LEU A 564 16.27 -13.16 13.09
CA LEU A 564 14.90 -13.32 12.60
C LEU A 564 14.01 -14.04 13.63
N GLU A 565 14.52 -15.08 14.29
CA GLU A 565 13.81 -15.78 15.38
C GLU A 565 13.52 -14.83 16.54
N THR A 566 14.44 -13.92 16.87
CA THR A 566 14.21 -12.89 17.91
C THR A 566 13.08 -11.93 17.52
N TYR A 567 12.95 -11.60 16.23
CA TYR A 567 11.86 -10.75 15.74
C TYR A 567 10.49 -11.43 15.77
N LEU A 568 10.38 -12.76 15.92
CA LEU A 568 9.10 -13.44 16.08
C LEU A 568 8.33 -12.98 17.33
N ASP A 569 9.06 -12.54 18.36
CA ASP A 569 8.50 -12.01 19.60
C ASP A 569 8.31 -10.48 19.58
N ASP A 570 8.56 -9.81 18.45
CA ASP A 570 8.43 -8.35 18.36
C ASP A 570 6.96 -7.92 18.47
N VAL A 571 6.66 -6.94 19.33
CA VAL A 571 5.28 -6.46 19.51
C VAL A 571 4.72 -5.70 18.32
N ARG A 572 5.59 -5.31 17.36
CA ARG A 572 5.17 -4.68 16.11
C ARG A 572 4.89 -5.81 15.12
N GLY A 573 3.60 -6.05 14.83
CA GLY A 573 3.15 -7.21 14.06
C GLY A 573 3.76 -7.28 12.66
N HIS A 574 4.09 -6.13 12.04
CA HIS A 574 4.81 -6.09 10.77
C HIS A 574 6.20 -6.74 10.82
N PHE A 575 6.95 -6.53 11.89
CA PHE A 575 8.29 -7.11 12.06
C PHE A 575 8.20 -8.61 12.34
N ALA A 576 7.31 -9.03 13.25
CA ALA A 576 7.09 -10.43 13.56
C ALA A 576 6.58 -11.23 12.36
N ARG A 577 5.57 -10.71 11.64
CA ARG A 577 5.04 -11.30 10.41
C ARG A 577 6.09 -11.42 9.32
N HIS A 578 6.89 -10.37 9.12
CA HIS A 578 7.96 -10.37 8.13
C HIS A 578 9.01 -11.44 8.45
N ALA A 579 9.49 -11.49 9.69
CA ALA A 579 10.47 -12.47 10.13
C ALA A 579 9.96 -13.90 9.99
N ALA A 580 8.71 -14.18 10.41
CA ALA A 580 8.07 -15.48 10.25
C ALA A 580 7.99 -15.91 8.78
N ALA A 581 7.61 -14.99 7.90
CA ALA A 581 7.51 -15.28 6.47
C ALA A 581 8.88 -15.49 5.80
N VAL A 582 9.92 -14.78 6.24
CA VAL A 582 11.30 -15.01 5.76
C VAL A 582 11.81 -16.39 6.22
N LEU A 583 11.58 -16.77 7.48
CA LEU A 583 12.00 -18.06 8.04
C LEU A 583 11.28 -19.24 7.40
N ALA A 584 9.98 -19.09 7.06
CA ALA A 584 9.20 -20.10 6.36
C ALA A 584 9.57 -20.23 4.87
N GLY A 585 10.21 -19.21 4.29
CA GLY A 585 10.68 -19.22 2.91
C GLY A 585 11.86 -20.17 2.68
N LYS A 586 12.06 -20.59 1.42
CA LYS A 586 13.26 -21.34 1.02
C LYS A 586 14.49 -20.44 1.09
N LYS A 587 15.56 -20.94 1.74
CA LYS A 587 16.89 -20.34 1.74
C LYS A 587 17.36 -20.04 0.32
#